data_AF-A0A5N5QJA1-F1
#
_entry.id   AF-A0A5N5QJA1-F1
#
_cell.length_a   1.000
_cell.length_b   1.000
_cell.length_c   1.000
_cell.angle_alpha   90.00
_cell.angle_beta   90.00
_cell.angle_gamma   90.00
#
_symmetry.space_group_name_H-M   'P 1'
#
loop_
_entity.id
_entity.type
_entity.pdbx_description
1 polymer ?
#
loop_
_entity_poly.entity_id
_entity_poly.type
_entity_poly.pdbx_seq_one_letter_code
_entity_poly.pdbx_strand_id
1 'polypeptide(L)'
;MARTTIAYYCSGHGYGHATRVSAFTSHLLELGSDFEVYIVSSAPAHIFSDCLKASEHCHYRFAEIDPVVVQPLAYRVDREKSVRVLERFLRQRDAKIAQELEWLRDIGADCVLSDSAFLACAAANAASLPCALVTNFTFDSVYSYLGTLFIDESPSPPDSHPGHAAAPELPPDVPIPESILAPLVDQIVKDYRCADLLLRLPGAIPIPSFSPNHPLPAPTWVDLGTSRFKPEVTSTLLESVDVLPLYPSVPFPSGKPKPVSRQIRQAPLLVRHPTPDMDRTQLLDYIGVPRTLHSQKVLIVSFGGQVIKRPVGTRTPSRTPSPNYSPPSSTITLQTPTPTPGLRPGHHRNSSSVSSVASLSPLSAANDPRRLHAALETTPRIATPSHIYVPGAPPASNPSSPMLSTGRSGSVGPAFASFFTPPTPNTEVPQPLAPGGFIEVKMPQIDTFVSVLPTPEDSVANSPTDADPEMFSLLPDGWIAIVCGVSKNWGEEDLPERFFVAPKDVYMPDVTAMGDVLLGKLGYGTCAECVDSCTPFVYVPRALFVEEHGLRMLMETAGTGVELPRERYEAGDWASAIEHAWALGAEKKIARRLLGARGDARRRRQGEEMAREFEAWLSLWTTKE
;
A
#
# COMPACT_ATOMS: atom_id res chain seq x y z
N MET A 1 -3.26 24.76 -29.95
CA MET A 1 -3.68 25.82 -29.01
C MET A 1 -2.66 25.84 -27.87
N ALA A 2 -2.82 26.66 -26.83
CA ALA A 2 -2.06 26.40 -25.59
C ALA A 2 -2.56 25.08 -24.97
N ARG A 3 -1.70 24.34 -24.28
CA ARG A 3 -2.11 23.16 -23.50
C ARG A 3 -2.82 23.61 -22.23
N THR A 4 -3.76 22.80 -21.77
CA THR A 4 -4.38 22.93 -20.45
C THR A 4 -3.44 22.37 -19.39
N THR A 5 -2.97 23.24 -18.50
CA THR A 5 -2.02 22.90 -17.44
C THR A 5 -2.74 22.40 -16.20
N ILE A 6 -2.49 21.15 -15.82
CA ILE A 6 -3.07 20.50 -14.65
C ILE A 6 -1.99 20.31 -13.57
N ALA A 7 -2.24 20.84 -12.37
CA ALA A 7 -1.49 20.44 -11.18
C ALA A 7 -2.20 19.27 -10.49
N TYR A 8 -1.62 18.07 -10.54
CA TYR A 8 -2.19 16.87 -9.92
C TYR A 8 -1.47 16.52 -8.62
N TYR A 9 -2.07 16.88 -7.51
CA TYR A 9 -1.57 16.60 -6.18
C TYR A 9 -1.86 15.16 -5.78
N CYS A 10 -0.81 14.41 -5.43
CA CYS A 10 -0.86 13.02 -5.02
C CYS A 10 -0.38 12.89 -3.58
N SER A 11 -1.27 12.44 -2.69
CA SER A 11 -0.94 12.15 -1.29
C SER A 11 0.27 11.21 -1.17
N GLY A 12 1.15 11.48 -0.20
CA GLY A 12 2.32 10.65 0.10
C GLY A 12 1.99 9.29 0.75
N HIS A 13 0.72 8.99 1.00
CA HIS A 13 0.24 7.88 1.85
C HIS A 13 0.32 6.48 1.21
N GLY A 14 1.53 6.11 0.82
CA GLY A 14 1.81 4.81 0.23
C GLY A 14 1.42 4.72 -1.23
N TYR A 15 1.87 3.65 -1.89
CA TYR A 15 1.94 3.62 -3.35
C TYR A 15 0.58 3.52 -4.05
N GLY A 16 -0.50 3.18 -3.33
CA GLY A 16 -1.85 3.10 -3.90
C GLY A 16 -2.40 4.43 -4.45
N HIS A 17 -1.95 5.56 -3.90
CA HIS A 17 -2.21 6.89 -4.45
C HIS A 17 -1.42 7.11 -5.75
N ALA A 18 -0.11 6.85 -5.71
CA ALA A 18 0.75 7.03 -6.87
C ALA A 18 0.33 6.15 -8.07
N THR A 19 -0.14 4.91 -7.84
CA THR A 19 -0.62 4.03 -8.92
C THR A 19 -1.88 4.56 -9.61
N ARG A 20 -2.84 5.13 -8.86
CA ARG A 20 -4.09 5.65 -9.44
C ARG A 20 -3.92 7.02 -10.09
N VAL A 21 -3.06 7.87 -9.53
CA VAL A 21 -2.62 9.12 -10.16
C VAL A 21 -1.92 8.81 -11.48
N SER A 22 -0.95 7.88 -11.49
CA SER A 22 -0.26 7.47 -12.72
C SER A 22 -1.22 6.94 -13.78
N ALA A 23 -2.19 6.09 -13.41
CA ALA A 23 -3.20 5.57 -14.33
C ALA A 23 -4.07 6.67 -14.95
N PHE A 24 -4.62 7.59 -14.15
CA PHE A 24 -5.45 8.67 -14.69
C PHE A 24 -4.63 9.71 -15.47
N THR A 25 -3.41 10.02 -15.04
CA THR A 25 -2.48 10.86 -15.80
C THR A 25 -2.17 10.28 -17.17
N SER A 26 -1.96 8.96 -17.29
CA SER A 26 -1.79 8.31 -18.59
C SER A 26 -2.99 8.55 -19.51
N HIS A 27 -4.22 8.33 -19.02
CA HIS A 27 -5.42 8.58 -19.83
C HIS A 27 -5.62 10.04 -20.23
N LEU A 28 -5.29 11.00 -19.36
CA LEU A 28 -5.31 12.43 -19.71
C LEU A 28 -4.31 12.75 -20.83
N LEU A 29 -3.10 12.18 -20.78
CA LEU A 29 -2.06 12.38 -21.80
C LEU A 29 -2.35 11.62 -23.10
N GLU A 30 -3.10 10.52 -23.04
CA GLU A 30 -3.56 9.73 -24.19
C GLU A 30 -4.68 10.42 -24.99
N LEU A 31 -5.43 11.37 -24.40
CA LEU A 31 -6.49 12.09 -25.12
C LEU A 31 -5.96 12.96 -26.27
N GLY A 32 -4.73 13.43 -26.21
CA GLY A 32 -4.10 14.20 -27.28
C GLY A 32 -3.06 15.21 -26.80
N SER A 33 -2.80 16.19 -27.65
CA SER A 33 -1.84 17.27 -27.39
C SER A 33 -2.38 18.39 -26.49
N ASP A 34 -3.40 18.10 -25.68
CA ASP A 34 -4.25 19.12 -25.06
C ASP A 34 -3.96 19.33 -23.57
N PHE A 35 -3.29 18.38 -22.91
CA PHE A 35 -2.93 18.48 -21.48
C PHE A 35 -1.43 18.55 -21.23
N GLU A 36 -1.05 19.26 -20.16
CA GLU A 36 0.28 19.25 -19.55
C GLU A 36 0.09 19.01 -18.04
N VAL A 37 0.74 17.98 -17.48
CA VAL A 37 0.42 17.49 -16.13
C VAL A 37 1.63 17.57 -15.20
N TYR A 38 1.49 18.35 -14.13
CA TYR A 38 2.46 18.48 -13.05
C TYR A 38 2.01 17.65 -11.84
N ILE A 39 2.59 16.47 -11.66
CA ILE A 39 2.38 15.64 -10.47
C ILE A 39 3.12 16.26 -9.28
N VAL A 40 2.38 16.54 -8.20
CA VAL A 40 2.92 17.12 -6.95
C VAL A 40 2.78 16.09 -5.83
N SER A 41 3.88 15.64 -5.24
CA SER A 41 3.82 14.63 -4.16
C SER A 41 5.04 14.63 -3.25
N SER A 42 4.87 14.12 -2.03
CA SER A 42 6.00 13.71 -1.17
C SER A 42 6.47 12.27 -1.46
N ALA A 43 5.71 11.48 -2.24
CA ALA A 43 6.12 10.16 -2.68
C ALA A 43 7.28 10.26 -3.70
N PRO A 44 8.31 9.39 -3.62
CA PRO A 44 9.45 9.40 -4.54
C PRO A 44 9.08 9.34 -6.04
N ALA A 45 9.72 10.20 -6.84
CA ALA A 45 9.49 10.34 -8.29
C ALA A 45 9.50 9.02 -9.09
N HIS A 46 10.32 8.03 -8.70
CA HIS A 46 10.43 6.75 -9.42
C HIS A 46 9.12 5.93 -9.43
N ILE A 47 8.21 6.17 -8.48
CA ILE A 47 6.91 5.48 -8.42
C ILE A 47 5.99 5.96 -9.55
N PHE A 48 6.21 7.18 -10.05
CA PHE A 48 5.51 7.77 -11.19
C PHE A 48 6.26 7.55 -12.51
N SER A 49 7.26 6.66 -12.56
CA SER A 49 8.14 6.54 -13.74
C SER A 49 7.41 6.10 -15.01
N ASP A 50 6.26 5.43 -14.85
CA ASP A 50 5.42 4.94 -15.94
C ASP A 50 4.88 6.13 -16.77
N CYS A 51 4.24 7.12 -16.14
CA CYS A 51 3.73 8.30 -16.84
C CYS A 51 4.82 9.34 -17.16
N LEU A 52 5.85 9.49 -16.32
CA LEU A 52 6.96 10.42 -16.55
C LEU A 52 7.85 10.02 -17.75
N LYS A 53 7.91 8.74 -18.11
CA LYS A 53 8.62 8.25 -19.31
C LYS A 53 7.73 8.21 -20.55
N ALA A 54 6.41 8.12 -20.38
CA ALA A 54 5.46 7.97 -21.48
C ALA A 54 5.21 9.29 -22.25
N SER A 55 5.43 10.46 -21.62
CA SER A 55 5.18 11.76 -22.24
C SER A 55 6.13 12.84 -21.71
N GLU A 56 6.61 13.71 -22.61
CA GLU A 56 7.37 14.91 -22.25
C GLU A 56 6.52 15.99 -21.55
N HIS A 57 5.18 15.86 -21.61
CA HIS A 57 4.22 16.75 -20.95
C HIS A 57 3.78 16.25 -19.57
N CYS A 58 4.57 15.36 -18.97
CA CYS A 58 4.38 14.87 -17.61
C CYS A 58 5.58 15.29 -16.76
N HIS A 59 5.32 16.05 -15.70
CA HIS A 59 6.34 16.64 -14.83
C HIS A 59 6.11 16.20 -13.38
N TYR A 60 7.17 16.21 -12.58
CA TYR A 60 7.10 15.89 -11.15
C TYR A 60 7.72 17.01 -10.31
N ARG A 61 7.01 17.41 -9.24
CA ARG A 61 7.54 18.27 -8.17
C ARG A 61 7.39 17.57 -6.82
N PHE A 62 8.49 17.50 -6.08
CA PHE A 62 8.45 17.09 -4.67
C PHE A 62 7.82 18.20 -3.82
N ALA A 63 6.79 17.87 -3.03
CA ALA A 63 6.23 18.79 -2.04
C ALA A 63 5.52 18.05 -0.89
N GLU A 64 5.68 18.58 0.33
CA GLU A 64 4.97 18.10 1.53
C GLU A 64 3.57 18.75 1.62
N ILE A 65 2.60 18.13 0.97
CA ILE A 65 1.25 18.65 0.73
C ILE A 65 0.16 18.03 1.62
N ASP A 66 0.52 17.04 2.45
CA ASP A 66 -0.36 16.31 3.34
C ASP A 66 0.35 15.79 4.62
N PRO A 67 -0.35 15.68 5.78
CA PRO A 67 0.21 15.18 7.04
C PRO A 67 0.17 13.65 7.15
N VAL A 68 1.21 13.07 7.76
CA VAL A 68 1.36 11.61 7.87
C VAL A 68 0.68 11.00 9.10
N VAL A 69 -0.36 10.18 8.88
CA VAL A 69 -0.82 9.13 9.79
C VAL A 69 0.31 8.14 10.05
N VAL A 70 0.75 8.01 11.30
CA VAL A 70 1.93 7.25 11.67
C VAL A 70 1.56 5.79 11.98
N GLN A 71 2.26 4.88 11.31
CA GLN A 71 2.05 3.43 11.42
C GLN A 71 3.35 2.78 11.94
N PRO A 72 3.43 2.37 13.23
CA PRO A 72 4.60 1.67 13.76
C PRO A 72 4.69 0.22 13.24
N LEU A 73 3.55 -0.36 12.85
CA LEU A 73 3.39 -1.62 12.14
C LEU A 73 2.31 -1.42 11.06
N ALA A 74 2.36 -2.13 9.93
CA ALA A 74 1.43 -1.85 8.82
C ALA A 74 -0.07 -2.20 9.06
N TYR A 75 -0.43 -2.82 10.18
CA TYR A 75 -1.81 -2.96 10.66
C TYR A 75 -2.17 -2.07 11.87
N ARG A 76 -1.20 -1.34 12.44
CA ARG A 76 -1.37 -0.52 13.65
C ARG A 76 -1.20 0.96 13.35
N VAL A 77 -1.94 1.81 14.05
CA VAL A 77 -1.84 3.26 13.98
C VAL A 77 -1.36 3.80 15.33
N ASP A 78 -0.34 4.66 15.31
CA ASP A 78 0.05 5.46 16.48
C ASP A 78 -0.83 6.73 16.47
N ARG A 79 -1.95 6.68 17.20
CA ARG A 79 -2.97 7.73 17.16
C ARG A 79 -2.45 9.06 17.69
N GLU A 80 -1.77 9.06 18.84
CA GLU A 80 -1.22 10.28 19.43
C GLU A 80 -0.21 10.96 18.51
N LYS A 81 0.72 10.19 17.94
CA LYS A 81 1.75 10.75 17.05
C LYS A 81 1.16 11.22 15.73
N SER A 82 0.13 10.54 15.21
CA SER A 82 -0.64 10.99 14.04
C SER A 82 -1.30 12.35 14.30
N VAL A 83 -1.92 12.55 15.47
CA VAL A 83 -2.48 13.86 15.87
C VAL A 83 -1.39 14.92 15.98
N ARG A 84 -0.26 14.64 16.64
CA ARG A 84 0.88 15.58 16.76
C ARG A 84 1.47 15.97 15.40
N VAL A 85 1.46 15.06 14.42
CA VAL A 85 1.86 15.34 13.03
C VAL A 85 0.84 16.23 12.33
N LEU A 86 -0.46 15.92 12.44
CA LEU A 86 -1.54 16.75 11.89
C LEU A 86 -1.50 18.18 12.45
N GLU A 87 -1.42 18.35 13.77
CA GLU A 87 -1.31 19.67 14.41
C GLU A 87 -0.11 20.47 13.89
N ARG A 88 1.04 19.81 13.71
CA ARG A 88 2.27 20.46 13.20
C ARG A 88 2.09 20.93 11.77
N PHE A 89 1.45 20.11 10.93
CA PHE A 89 1.13 20.46 9.55
C PHE A 89 0.11 21.61 9.49
N LEU A 90 -0.97 21.55 10.27
CA LEU A 90 -2.00 22.60 10.29
C LEU A 90 -1.46 23.95 10.78
N ARG A 91 -0.51 23.97 11.73
CA ARG A 91 0.23 25.20 12.11
C ARG A 91 1.02 25.85 10.97
N GLN A 92 1.29 25.12 9.88
CA GLN A 92 1.97 25.61 8.68
C GLN A 92 1.04 25.77 7.48
N ARG A 93 -0.26 25.47 7.63
CA ARG A 93 -1.24 25.36 6.53
C ARG A 93 -1.29 26.62 5.66
N ASP A 94 -1.46 27.80 6.25
CA ASP A 94 -1.59 29.05 5.49
C ASP A 94 -0.31 29.42 4.72
N ALA A 95 0.87 29.17 5.30
CA ALA A 95 2.15 29.37 4.64
C ALA A 95 2.34 28.41 3.46
N LYS A 96 1.94 27.14 3.61
CA LYS A 96 1.94 26.16 2.52
C LYS A 96 0.92 26.54 1.44
N ILE A 97 -0.29 26.99 1.78
CA ILE A 97 -1.27 27.49 0.79
C ILE A 97 -0.72 28.68 0.00
N ALA A 98 -0.02 29.62 0.66
CA ALA A 98 0.59 30.76 -0.02
C ALA A 98 1.70 30.34 -1.00
N GLN A 99 2.57 29.39 -0.61
CA GLN A 99 3.59 28.83 -1.48
C GLN A 99 2.98 28.11 -2.71
N GLU A 100 1.93 27.32 -2.49
CA GLU A 100 1.25 26.58 -3.55
C GLU A 100 0.47 27.51 -4.48
N LEU A 101 -0.12 28.59 -3.95
CA LEU A 101 -0.76 29.67 -4.73
C LEU A 101 0.22 30.37 -5.68
N GLU A 102 1.43 30.68 -5.20
CA GLU A 102 2.49 31.29 -6.01
C GLU A 102 2.92 30.33 -7.13
N TRP A 103 3.24 29.08 -6.77
CA TRP A 103 3.66 28.07 -7.75
C TRP A 103 2.59 27.74 -8.82
N LEU A 104 1.31 27.65 -8.44
CA LEU A 104 0.20 27.43 -9.38
C LEU A 104 0.08 28.56 -10.41
N ARG A 105 0.42 29.80 -10.04
CA ARG A 105 0.47 30.94 -10.96
C ARG A 105 1.72 30.90 -11.84
N ASP A 106 2.87 30.54 -11.28
CA ASP A 106 4.14 30.46 -12.01
C ASP A 106 4.10 29.45 -13.16
N ILE A 107 3.42 28.30 -12.97
CA ILE A 107 3.22 27.31 -14.03
C ILE A 107 2.04 27.63 -14.96
N GLY A 108 1.25 28.67 -14.67
CA GLY A 108 0.02 28.99 -15.40
C GLY A 108 -1.02 27.87 -15.35
N ALA A 109 -1.27 27.31 -14.15
CA ALA A 109 -2.22 26.20 -13.99
C ALA A 109 -3.66 26.62 -14.33
N ASP A 110 -4.34 25.83 -15.16
CA ASP A 110 -5.76 25.99 -15.50
C ASP A 110 -6.67 25.21 -14.53
N CYS A 111 -6.18 24.10 -13.97
CA CYS A 111 -6.96 23.25 -13.07
C CYS A 111 -6.08 22.55 -12.03
N VAL A 112 -6.68 22.26 -10.86
CA VAL A 112 -6.08 21.40 -9.84
C VAL A 112 -6.83 20.07 -9.77
N LEU A 113 -6.09 18.97 -9.87
CA LEU A 113 -6.54 17.64 -9.47
C LEU A 113 -5.96 17.31 -8.08
N SER A 114 -6.74 16.66 -7.23
CA SER A 114 -6.29 16.20 -5.92
C SER A 114 -6.65 14.73 -5.71
N ASP A 115 -5.65 13.89 -5.48
CA ASP A 115 -5.80 12.57 -4.89
C ASP A 115 -5.61 12.70 -3.37
N SER A 116 -6.74 12.90 -2.68
CA SER A 116 -6.88 13.03 -1.23
C SER A 116 -6.06 14.15 -0.56
N ALA A 117 -5.29 14.98 -1.27
CA ALA A 117 -4.56 16.11 -0.69
C ALA A 117 -5.49 17.31 -0.42
N PHE A 118 -5.94 17.50 0.82
CA PHE A 118 -6.87 18.60 1.17
C PHE A 118 -6.29 19.99 0.90
N LEU A 119 -5.01 20.20 1.23
CA LEU A 119 -4.29 21.47 1.02
C LEU A 119 -4.40 21.97 -0.43
N ALA A 120 -4.36 21.05 -1.40
CA ALA A 120 -4.46 21.36 -2.83
C ALA A 120 -5.81 22.00 -3.18
N CYS A 121 -6.90 21.54 -2.56
CA CYS A 121 -8.24 22.09 -2.78
C CYS A 121 -8.34 23.54 -2.27
N ALA A 122 -7.73 23.84 -1.13
CA ALA A 122 -7.65 25.20 -0.60
C ALA A 122 -6.75 26.11 -1.46
N ALA A 123 -5.59 25.60 -1.91
CA ALA A 123 -4.69 26.32 -2.81
C ALA A 123 -5.33 26.63 -4.17
N ALA A 124 -6.08 25.69 -4.75
CA ALA A 124 -6.85 25.89 -5.97
C ALA A 124 -7.88 27.03 -5.84
N ASN A 125 -8.66 27.03 -4.76
CA ASN A 125 -9.63 28.11 -4.51
C ASN A 125 -8.95 29.45 -4.25
N ALA A 126 -7.82 29.47 -3.53
CA ALA A 126 -6.99 30.67 -3.36
C ALA A 126 -6.46 31.21 -4.71
N ALA A 127 -6.12 30.32 -5.64
CA ALA A 127 -5.71 30.64 -7.01
C ALA A 127 -6.88 31.02 -7.93
N SER A 128 -8.12 30.89 -7.46
CA SER A 128 -9.35 31.02 -8.25
C SER A 128 -9.47 30.02 -9.41
N LEU A 129 -8.92 28.81 -9.23
CA LEU A 129 -8.95 27.73 -10.19
C LEU A 129 -10.06 26.69 -9.89
N PRO A 130 -10.57 25.99 -10.92
CA PRO A 130 -11.35 24.77 -10.74
C PRO A 130 -10.54 23.69 -10.02
N CYS A 131 -11.19 22.95 -9.13
CA CYS A 131 -10.58 21.83 -8.42
C CYS A 131 -11.43 20.57 -8.53
N ALA A 132 -10.84 19.45 -8.95
CA ALA A 132 -11.47 18.13 -8.88
C ALA A 132 -10.72 17.20 -7.91
N LEU A 133 -11.48 16.46 -7.10
CA LEU A 133 -11.00 15.46 -6.15
C LEU A 133 -11.21 14.07 -6.78
N VAL A 134 -10.15 13.27 -6.86
CA VAL A 134 -10.15 11.94 -7.50
C VAL A 134 -9.79 10.90 -6.45
N THR A 135 -10.81 10.38 -5.75
CA THR A 135 -10.57 9.49 -4.59
C THR A 135 -11.76 8.63 -4.22
N ASN A 136 -11.51 7.60 -3.41
CA ASN A 136 -12.51 6.81 -2.70
C ASN A 136 -12.62 7.22 -1.19
N PHE A 137 -11.67 7.99 -0.65
CA PHE A 137 -11.68 8.42 0.76
C PHE A 137 -10.98 9.76 0.99
N THR A 138 -11.28 10.41 2.11
CA THR A 138 -10.68 11.70 2.49
C THR A 138 -10.10 11.67 3.91
N PHE A 139 -9.06 12.47 4.18
CA PHE A 139 -8.32 12.42 5.45
C PHE A 139 -9.07 12.98 6.65
N ASP A 140 -10.10 13.80 6.46
CA ASP A 140 -11.04 14.18 7.52
C ASP A 140 -11.68 12.94 8.16
N SER A 141 -12.14 12.00 7.32
CA SER A 141 -12.64 10.69 7.76
C SER A 141 -11.57 9.87 8.49
N VAL A 142 -10.35 9.80 7.95
CA VAL A 142 -9.23 9.02 8.53
C VAL A 142 -8.79 9.56 9.89
N TYR A 143 -8.57 10.88 10.01
CA TYR A 143 -8.17 11.51 11.27
C TYR A 143 -9.31 11.51 12.29
N SER A 144 -10.57 11.66 11.86
CA SER A 144 -11.73 11.48 12.75
C SER A 144 -11.85 10.06 13.29
N TYR A 145 -11.47 9.05 12.49
CA TYR A 145 -11.53 7.66 12.90
C TYR A 145 -10.49 7.27 13.97
N LEU A 146 -9.50 8.14 14.26
CA LEU A 146 -8.63 7.99 15.45
C LEU A 146 -9.40 8.03 16.77
N GLY A 147 -10.67 8.48 16.76
CA GLY A 147 -11.60 8.37 17.89
C GLY A 147 -12.37 7.05 18.00
N THR A 148 -12.10 6.05 17.13
CA THR A 148 -12.83 4.76 17.18
C THR A 148 -12.61 4.03 18.50
N LEU A 149 -13.68 3.43 19.05
CA LEU A 149 -13.62 2.67 20.30
C LEU A 149 -13.09 1.24 20.11
N PHE A 150 -12.85 0.79 18.87
CA PHE A 150 -12.05 -0.40 18.64
C PHE A 150 -10.64 -0.17 19.20
N ILE A 151 -10.11 -1.14 19.95
CA ILE A 151 -8.76 -1.10 20.53
C ILE A 151 -7.90 -2.17 19.84
N ASP A 152 -6.75 -1.77 19.31
CA ASP A 152 -5.76 -2.69 18.74
C ASP A 152 -5.00 -3.39 19.86
N GLU A 153 -5.61 -4.43 20.44
CA GLU A 153 -4.96 -5.28 21.43
C GLU A 153 -3.67 -5.86 20.84
N SER A 154 -2.55 -5.49 21.45
CA SER A 154 -1.26 -6.07 21.12
C SER A 154 -1.23 -7.47 21.73
N PRO A 155 -0.87 -8.53 20.99
CA PRO A 155 -0.79 -9.85 21.58
C PRO A 155 0.26 -9.85 22.70
N SER A 156 -0.23 -9.91 23.95
CA SER A 156 0.60 -10.17 25.13
C SER A 156 1.42 -11.42 24.85
N PRO A 157 2.76 -11.41 25.06
CA PRO A 157 3.54 -12.63 24.92
C PRO A 157 3.00 -13.68 25.91
N PRO A 158 2.55 -14.86 25.44
CA PRO A 158 2.27 -15.96 26.36
C PRO A 158 3.58 -16.35 27.05
N ASP A 159 3.57 -16.32 28.37
CA ASP A 159 4.66 -16.68 29.27
C ASP A 159 6.03 -16.03 28.95
N SER A 160 6.23 -14.81 29.48
CA SER A 160 7.55 -14.18 29.58
C SER A 160 8.46 -14.94 30.57
N HIS A 161 9.08 -16.03 30.09
CA HIS A 161 10.20 -16.65 30.80
C HIS A 161 11.28 -15.60 31.10
N PRO A 162 11.80 -15.55 32.35
CA PRO A 162 12.71 -14.49 32.78
C PRO A 162 14.10 -14.67 32.14
N GLY A 163 14.31 -14.05 30.98
CA GLY A 163 15.58 -14.11 30.26
C GLY A 163 15.62 -13.49 28.86
N HIS A 164 14.48 -13.26 28.21
CA HIS A 164 14.46 -12.59 26.91
C HIS A 164 14.35 -11.07 27.03
N ALA A 165 15.18 -10.35 26.26
CA ALA A 165 15.15 -8.90 26.20
C ALA A 165 13.78 -8.43 25.72
N ALA A 166 13.17 -7.51 26.47
CA ALA A 166 11.82 -7.01 26.17
C ALA A 166 11.78 -6.43 24.75
N ALA A 167 10.79 -6.88 23.96
CA ALA A 167 10.43 -6.19 22.73
C ALA A 167 10.08 -4.73 23.06
N PRO A 168 10.41 -3.76 22.19
CA PRO A 168 10.11 -2.36 22.45
C PRO A 168 8.59 -2.19 22.64
N GLU A 169 8.21 -1.78 23.85
CA GLU A 169 6.83 -1.67 24.29
C GLU A 169 6.12 -0.63 23.43
N LEU A 170 5.21 -1.09 22.56
CA LEU A 170 4.45 -0.21 21.68
C LEU A 170 3.43 0.58 22.52
N PRO A 171 3.26 1.90 22.28
CA PRO A 171 2.39 2.73 23.10
C PRO A 171 0.95 2.21 23.08
N PRO A 172 0.23 2.24 24.22
CA PRO A 172 -1.12 1.69 24.31
C PRO A 172 -2.04 2.36 23.28
N ASP A 173 -2.90 1.57 22.64
CA ASP A 173 -3.86 2.10 21.68
C ASP A 173 -5.03 2.76 22.42
N VAL A 174 -4.97 4.08 22.58
CA VAL A 174 -5.98 4.87 23.29
C VAL A 174 -6.75 5.73 22.27
N PRO A 175 -8.09 5.61 22.19
CA PRO A 175 -8.91 6.45 21.32
C PRO A 175 -8.76 7.93 21.66
N ILE A 176 -8.55 8.76 20.62
CA ILE A 176 -8.37 10.20 20.82
C ILE A 176 -9.76 10.85 21.01
N PRO A 177 -9.98 11.64 22.08
CA PRO A 177 -11.24 12.35 22.29
C PRO A 177 -11.65 13.23 21.11
N GLU A 178 -12.95 13.24 20.80
CA GLU A 178 -13.52 14.07 19.73
C GLU A 178 -13.23 15.57 19.94
N SER A 179 -13.16 16.04 21.19
CA SER A 179 -12.80 17.42 21.54
C SER A 179 -11.40 17.84 21.07
N ILE A 180 -10.50 16.89 20.83
CA ILE A 180 -9.16 17.11 20.25
C ILE A 180 -9.22 16.99 18.72
N LEU A 181 -9.93 15.98 18.20
CA LEU A 181 -9.98 15.70 16.77
C LEU A 181 -10.82 16.73 15.99
N ALA A 182 -12.01 17.06 16.46
CA ALA A 182 -12.99 17.86 15.70
C ALA A 182 -12.45 19.23 15.24
N PRO A 183 -11.72 20.03 16.06
CA PRO A 183 -11.15 21.31 15.60
C PRO A 183 -10.05 21.17 14.54
N LEU A 184 -9.34 20.04 14.49
CA LEU A 184 -8.32 19.75 13.47
C LEU A 184 -8.98 19.24 12.19
N VAL A 185 -9.94 18.32 12.34
CA VAL A 185 -10.71 17.71 11.26
C VAL A 185 -11.58 18.73 10.53
N ASP A 186 -12.21 19.69 11.23
CA ASP A 186 -12.98 20.79 10.63
C ASP A 186 -12.15 21.65 9.66
N GLN A 187 -10.85 21.84 9.93
CA GLN A 187 -9.94 22.52 8.99
C GLN A 187 -9.72 21.69 7.71
N ILE A 188 -9.55 20.36 7.85
CA ILE A 188 -9.43 19.45 6.70
C ILE A 188 -10.73 19.44 5.88
N VAL A 189 -11.89 19.40 6.54
CA VAL A 189 -13.20 19.48 5.88
C VAL A 189 -13.28 20.78 5.07
N LYS A 190 -13.02 21.94 5.70
CA LYS A 190 -13.03 23.25 5.03
C LYS A 190 -12.16 23.31 3.78
N ASP A 191 -11.01 22.64 3.79
CA ASP A 191 -10.13 22.57 2.62
C ASP A 191 -10.75 21.70 1.50
N TYR A 192 -11.27 20.52 1.80
CA TYR A 192 -12.02 19.73 0.79
C TYR A 192 -13.34 20.39 0.36
N ARG A 193 -13.95 21.27 1.17
CA ARG A 193 -15.11 22.09 0.76
C ARG A 193 -14.76 23.00 -0.41
N CYS A 194 -13.49 23.34 -0.66
CA CYS A 194 -13.05 24.12 -1.81
C CYS A 194 -13.08 23.36 -3.16
N ALA A 195 -13.11 22.02 -3.15
CA ALA A 195 -13.22 21.20 -4.36
C ALA A 195 -14.60 21.30 -5.03
N ASP A 196 -14.66 21.20 -6.36
CA ASP A 196 -15.86 21.44 -7.16
C ASP A 196 -16.41 20.18 -7.83
N LEU A 197 -15.55 19.25 -8.21
CA LEU A 197 -15.93 17.95 -8.73
C LEU A 197 -15.37 16.85 -7.83
N LEU A 198 -16.16 15.82 -7.54
CA LEU A 198 -15.69 14.56 -6.98
C LEU A 198 -15.82 13.47 -8.04
N LEU A 199 -14.69 12.95 -8.51
CA LEU A 199 -14.60 11.71 -9.24
C LEU A 199 -14.47 10.56 -8.21
N ARG A 200 -15.62 10.05 -7.74
CA ARG A 200 -15.70 9.06 -6.66
C ARG A 200 -15.22 7.71 -7.17
N LEU A 201 -14.04 7.28 -6.74
CA LEU A 201 -13.49 5.97 -7.14
C LEU A 201 -14.20 4.80 -6.42
N PRO A 202 -14.18 3.58 -6.98
CA PRO A 202 -14.75 2.40 -6.34
C PRO A 202 -14.13 2.08 -4.97
N GLY A 203 -14.88 1.36 -4.13
CA GLY A 203 -14.48 1.10 -2.74
C GLY A 203 -14.50 2.36 -1.86
N ALA A 204 -15.50 3.22 -2.12
CA ALA A 204 -15.65 4.49 -1.43
C ALA A 204 -16.14 4.34 0.01
N ILE A 205 -15.75 5.31 0.85
CA ILE A 205 -16.37 5.60 2.14
C ILE A 205 -17.13 6.93 2.04
N PRO A 206 -17.91 7.34 3.06
CA PRO A 206 -18.48 8.69 3.08
C PRO A 206 -17.42 9.80 2.93
N ILE A 207 -17.77 10.83 2.17
CA ILE A 207 -16.95 12.03 1.94
C ILE A 207 -17.74 13.25 2.47
N PRO A 208 -17.60 13.58 3.77
CA PRO A 208 -18.44 14.56 4.47
C PRO A 208 -18.32 15.99 3.93
N SER A 209 -17.22 16.31 3.25
CA SER A 209 -17.06 17.59 2.55
C SER A 209 -17.93 17.76 1.30
N PHE A 210 -18.44 16.67 0.72
CA PHE A 210 -19.30 16.72 -0.47
C PHE A 210 -20.79 16.59 -0.13
N SER A 211 -21.17 15.69 0.78
CA SER A 211 -22.57 15.36 1.10
C SER A 211 -22.85 15.33 2.61
N PRO A 212 -24.01 15.84 3.07
CA PRO A 212 -24.40 15.83 4.48
C PRO A 212 -24.91 14.47 5.01
N ASN A 213 -25.13 13.46 4.15
CA ASN A 213 -25.83 12.22 4.54
C ASN A 213 -25.17 11.47 5.70
N HIS A 214 -23.84 11.46 5.75
CA HIS A 214 -23.03 10.75 6.75
C HIS A 214 -22.00 11.72 7.33
N PRO A 215 -22.39 12.55 8.31
CA PRO A 215 -21.50 13.53 8.92
C PRO A 215 -20.43 12.85 9.79
N LEU A 216 -19.40 13.62 10.13
CA LEU A 216 -18.40 13.21 11.11
C LEU A 216 -18.99 13.27 12.53
N PRO A 217 -18.48 12.46 13.49
CA PRO A 217 -17.24 11.71 13.42
C PRO A 217 -17.37 10.31 12.78
N ALA A 218 -16.34 9.91 12.03
CA ALA A 218 -16.31 8.69 11.21
C ALA A 218 -16.55 7.36 11.97
N PRO A 219 -16.19 7.20 13.27
CA PRO A 219 -16.55 6.00 14.04
C PRO A 219 -18.06 5.72 14.10
N THR A 220 -18.92 6.74 13.92
CA THR A 220 -20.38 6.56 13.95
C THR A 220 -20.92 5.75 12.77
N TRP A 221 -20.15 5.59 11.69
CA TRP A 221 -20.53 4.87 10.47
C TRP A 221 -20.35 3.35 10.58
N VAL A 222 -19.58 2.91 11.58
CA VAL A 222 -19.17 1.51 11.76
C VAL A 222 -19.94 0.92 12.94
N ASP A 223 -20.41 -0.31 12.78
CA ASP A 223 -20.88 -1.14 13.87
C ASP A 223 -19.69 -1.90 14.47
N LEU A 224 -19.43 -1.71 15.77
CA LEU A 224 -18.25 -2.28 16.44
C LEU A 224 -18.36 -3.79 16.66
N GLY A 225 -19.57 -4.33 16.82
CA GLY A 225 -19.78 -5.76 17.06
C GLY A 225 -19.52 -6.62 15.81
N THR A 226 -19.81 -6.08 14.64
CA THR A 226 -19.58 -6.72 13.33
C THR A 226 -18.30 -6.24 12.64
N SER A 227 -17.73 -5.10 13.06
CA SER A 227 -16.62 -4.42 12.38
C SER A 227 -16.89 -4.19 10.87
N ARG A 228 -18.13 -3.80 10.55
CA ARG A 228 -18.60 -3.45 9.21
C ARG A 228 -19.30 -2.08 9.24
N PHE A 229 -19.50 -1.46 8.08
CA PHE A 229 -20.37 -0.29 7.98
C PHE A 229 -21.82 -0.64 8.32
N LYS A 230 -22.52 0.29 8.95
CA LYS A 230 -23.96 0.16 9.24
C LYS A 230 -24.80 0.14 7.95
N PRO A 231 -25.97 -0.51 7.93
CA PRO A 231 -26.79 -0.67 6.71
C PRO A 231 -27.14 0.65 6.01
N GLU A 232 -27.40 1.72 6.76
CA GLU A 232 -27.70 3.04 6.21
C GLU A 232 -26.50 3.65 5.46
N VAL A 233 -25.28 3.37 5.90
CA VAL A 233 -24.05 3.81 5.23
C VAL A 233 -23.86 3.01 3.94
N THR A 234 -24.04 1.69 3.99
CA THR A 234 -23.87 0.83 2.80
C THR A 234 -24.92 1.12 1.73
N SER A 235 -26.19 1.39 2.09
CA SER A 235 -27.24 1.81 1.16
C SER A 235 -26.84 3.08 0.41
N THR A 236 -26.47 4.15 1.13
CA THR A 236 -26.06 5.43 0.52
C THR A 236 -24.83 5.31 -0.39
N LEU A 237 -23.91 4.38 -0.10
CA LEU A 237 -22.74 4.15 -0.94
C LEU A 237 -23.08 3.38 -2.23
N LEU A 238 -24.06 2.49 -2.19
CA LEU A 238 -24.53 1.68 -3.33
C LEU A 238 -25.55 2.40 -4.23
N GLU A 239 -26.25 3.40 -3.71
CA GLU A 239 -27.14 4.29 -4.48
C GLU A 239 -26.38 5.11 -5.54
N SER A 240 -27.10 5.58 -6.58
CA SER A 240 -26.50 6.44 -7.61
C SER A 240 -26.00 7.74 -7.01
N VAL A 241 -24.88 8.25 -7.52
CA VAL A 241 -24.33 9.54 -7.09
C VAL A 241 -25.25 10.72 -7.44
N ASP A 242 -26.15 10.56 -8.42
CA ASP A 242 -27.05 11.62 -8.90
C ASP A 242 -28.12 12.02 -7.88
N VAL A 243 -28.47 11.13 -6.93
CA VAL A 243 -29.46 11.40 -5.88
C VAL A 243 -28.83 11.89 -4.57
N LEU A 244 -27.49 11.93 -4.48
CA LEU A 244 -26.81 12.38 -3.27
C LEU A 244 -26.97 13.90 -3.12
N PRO A 245 -27.49 14.40 -1.98
CA PRO A 245 -27.53 15.83 -1.73
C PRO A 245 -26.08 16.35 -1.64
N LEU A 246 -25.80 17.44 -2.35
CA LEU A 246 -24.51 18.11 -2.33
C LEU A 246 -24.60 19.45 -1.61
N TYR A 247 -23.57 19.77 -0.83
CA TYR A 247 -23.40 21.13 -0.34
C TYR A 247 -23.08 22.11 -1.49
N PRO A 248 -23.51 23.39 -1.39
CA PRO A 248 -23.21 24.41 -2.41
C PRO A 248 -21.71 24.64 -2.58
N SER A 249 -21.30 25.20 -3.73
CA SER A 249 -19.91 25.58 -3.99
C SER A 249 -19.43 26.67 -3.02
N VAL A 250 -18.19 26.56 -2.53
CA VAL A 250 -17.53 27.66 -1.82
C VAL A 250 -17.13 28.73 -2.84
N PRO A 251 -17.49 30.02 -2.66
CA PRO A 251 -17.08 31.10 -3.59
C PRO A 251 -15.56 31.24 -3.73
N PHE A 252 -15.11 31.99 -4.73
CA PHE A 252 -13.71 32.39 -4.79
C PHE A 252 -13.39 33.50 -3.76
N PRO A 253 -12.12 33.69 -3.37
CA PRO A 253 -11.71 34.72 -2.39
C PRO A 253 -12.12 36.15 -2.77
N SER A 254 -12.35 36.41 -4.06
CA SER A 254 -12.89 37.68 -4.58
C SER A 254 -14.39 37.89 -4.27
N GLY A 255 -15.06 36.94 -3.62
CA GLY A 255 -16.50 36.91 -3.40
C GLY A 255 -17.33 36.50 -4.62
N LYS A 256 -16.69 36.32 -5.79
CA LYS A 256 -17.39 35.88 -7.01
C LYS A 256 -17.90 34.44 -6.86
N PRO A 257 -19.15 34.15 -7.25
CA PRO A 257 -19.65 32.78 -7.32
C PRO A 257 -18.88 32.00 -8.39
N LYS A 258 -18.72 30.69 -8.17
CA LYS A 258 -18.09 29.81 -9.16
C LYS A 258 -19.03 29.58 -10.35
N PRO A 259 -18.53 29.53 -11.60
CA PRO A 259 -19.35 29.40 -12.82
C PRO A 259 -20.07 28.05 -12.94
N VAL A 260 -19.56 27.02 -12.25
CA VAL A 260 -20.08 25.65 -12.26
C VAL A 260 -20.44 25.24 -10.83
N SER A 261 -21.64 24.71 -10.65
CA SER A 261 -22.09 24.13 -9.37
C SER A 261 -21.31 22.86 -9.04
N ARG A 262 -21.12 22.58 -7.75
CA ARG A 262 -20.46 21.38 -7.25
C ARG A 262 -21.10 20.12 -7.84
N GLN A 263 -20.30 19.17 -8.31
CA GLN A 263 -20.71 17.92 -8.95
C GLN A 263 -20.05 16.70 -8.29
N ILE A 264 -20.69 15.55 -8.43
CA ILE A 264 -20.12 14.24 -8.17
C ILE A 264 -20.33 13.38 -9.41
N ARG A 265 -19.35 12.52 -9.74
CA ARG A 265 -19.47 11.48 -10.77
C ARG A 265 -18.88 10.19 -10.25
N GLN A 266 -19.48 9.06 -10.61
CA GLN A 266 -18.96 7.75 -10.26
C GLN A 266 -17.82 7.40 -11.22
N ALA A 267 -16.60 7.45 -10.73
CA ALA A 267 -15.43 7.10 -11.53
C ALA A 267 -15.30 5.57 -11.68
N PRO A 268 -14.69 5.09 -12.79
CA PRO A 268 -14.34 3.68 -12.96
C PRO A 268 -13.21 3.27 -12.01
N LEU A 269 -12.86 1.97 -12.08
CA LEU A 269 -11.69 1.44 -11.38
C LEU A 269 -10.42 1.88 -12.14
N LEU A 270 -9.58 2.70 -11.51
CA LEU A 270 -8.29 3.09 -12.06
C LEU A 270 -7.25 2.02 -11.77
N VAL A 271 -6.65 1.48 -12.82
CA VAL A 271 -5.59 0.47 -12.76
C VAL A 271 -4.47 0.82 -13.72
N ARG A 272 -3.24 0.41 -13.38
CA ARG A 272 -2.16 0.34 -14.36
C ARG A 272 -2.27 -0.98 -15.10
N HIS A 273 -2.06 -0.97 -16.40
CA HIS A 273 -2.14 -2.19 -17.20
C HIS A 273 -0.86 -3.02 -17.10
N PRO A 274 -0.97 -4.36 -17.09
CA PRO A 274 0.16 -5.23 -17.34
C PRO A 274 0.82 -4.92 -18.70
N THR A 275 2.11 -5.22 -18.81
CA THR A 275 2.85 -5.25 -20.06
C THR A 275 2.15 -6.22 -21.03
N PRO A 276 1.78 -5.78 -22.25
CA PRO A 276 1.16 -6.66 -23.23
C PRO A 276 2.02 -7.91 -23.50
N ASP A 277 1.36 -9.06 -23.52
CA ASP A 277 1.94 -10.37 -23.86
C ASP A 277 3.16 -10.79 -23.02
N MET A 278 3.28 -10.29 -21.78
CA MET A 278 4.31 -10.70 -20.82
C MET A 278 4.28 -12.21 -20.53
N ASP A 279 5.41 -12.88 -20.77
CA ASP A 279 5.55 -14.32 -20.55
C ASP A 279 5.81 -14.68 -19.07
N ARG A 280 5.15 -15.74 -18.58
CA ARG A 280 5.32 -16.25 -17.21
C ARG A 280 6.76 -16.72 -16.97
N THR A 281 7.36 -17.44 -17.92
CA THR A 281 8.72 -18.00 -17.79
C THR A 281 9.73 -16.86 -17.65
N GLN A 282 9.63 -15.84 -18.51
CA GLN A 282 10.48 -14.66 -18.49
C GLN A 282 10.36 -13.88 -17.16
N LEU A 283 9.15 -13.65 -16.67
CA LEU A 283 8.94 -12.94 -15.40
C LEU A 283 9.46 -13.75 -14.20
N LEU A 284 9.26 -15.08 -14.18
CA LEU A 284 9.76 -15.95 -13.12
C LEU A 284 11.29 -16.12 -13.16
N ASP A 285 11.91 -16.19 -14.35
CA ASP A 285 13.37 -16.15 -14.52
C ASP A 285 13.94 -14.81 -14.01
N TYR A 286 13.30 -13.68 -14.31
CA TYR A 286 13.72 -12.36 -13.83
C TYR A 286 13.66 -12.23 -12.30
N ILE A 287 12.68 -12.88 -11.67
CA ILE A 287 12.56 -12.98 -10.20
C ILE A 287 13.57 -13.99 -9.60
N GLY A 288 14.22 -14.82 -10.43
CA GLY A 288 15.18 -15.84 -9.99
C GLY A 288 14.55 -17.16 -9.54
N VAL A 289 13.30 -17.43 -9.92
CA VAL A 289 12.62 -18.70 -9.62
C VAL A 289 13.18 -19.81 -10.52
N PRO A 290 13.63 -20.95 -9.97
CA PRO A 290 14.07 -22.10 -10.76
C PRO A 290 13.00 -22.63 -11.72
N ARG A 291 13.39 -22.92 -12.97
CA ARG A 291 12.51 -23.43 -14.03
C ARG A 291 11.73 -24.70 -13.69
N THR A 292 12.24 -25.52 -12.78
CA THR A 292 11.54 -26.69 -12.21
C THR A 292 10.28 -26.35 -11.42
N LEU A 293 10.14 -25.09 -10.98
CA LEU A 293 9.01 -24.60 -10.19
C LEU A 293 8.06 -23.69 -10.98
N HIS A 294 8.34 -23.38 -12.26
CA HIS A 294 7.54 -22.42 -13.04
C HIS A 294 6.09 -22.86 -13.30
N SER A 295 5.83 -24.17 -13.23
CA SER A 295 4.50 -24.78 -13.32
C SER A 295 3.70 -24.72 -12.01
N GLN A 296 4.34 -24.36 -10.88
CA GLN A 296 3.67 -24.23 -9.59
C GLN A 296 2.79 -22.98 -9.55
N LYS A 297 1.80 -22.99 -8.66
CA LYS A 297 0.95 -21.83 -8.38
C LYS A 297 1.74 -20.77 -7.62
N VAL A 298 1.46 -19.51 -7.88
CA VAL A 298 2.17 -18.37 -7.29
C VAL A 298 1.28 -17.67 -6.28
N LEU A 299 1.71 -17.68 -5.02
CA LEU A 299 1.25 -16.74 -4.00
C LEU A 299 2.09 -15.46 -4.11
N ILE A 300 1.45 -14.32 -4.31
CA ILE A 300 2.10 -13.00 -4.17
C ILE A 300 1.96 -12.58 -2.71
N VAL A 301 3.06 -12.29 -2.02
CA VAL A 301 3.05 -11.76 -0.64
C VAL A 301 3.40 -10.28 -0.68
N SER A 302 2.42 -9.42 -0.37
CA SER A 302 2.52 -7.96 -0.47
C SER A 302 2.08 -7.28 0.83
N PHE A 303 2.96 -7.33 1.84
CA PHE A 303 2.84 -6.57 3.09
C PHE A 303 3.98 -5.56 3.20
N GLY A 304 3.78 -4.35 2.67
CA GLY A 304 4.76 -3.28 2.81
C GLY A 304 4.97 -2.90 4.28
N GLY A 305 6.20 -3.08 4.79
CA GLY A 305 6.65 -2.57 6.09
C GLY A 305 6.44 -3.45 7.32
N GLN A 306 6.43 -4.79 7.22
CA GLN A 306 6.20 -5.67 8.38
C GLN A 306 7.12 -6.89 8.51
N VAL A 307 7.29 -7.32 9.76
CA VAL A 307 7.95 -8.56 10.18
C VAL A 307 7.00 -9.74 10.03
N ILE A 308 7.46 -10.82 9.39
CA ILE A 308 6.73 -12.09 9.28
C ILE A 308 7.44 -13.10 10.18
N LYS A 309 6.71 -13.69 11.15
CA LYS A 309 7.26 -14.74 12.03
C LYS A 309 7.52 -16.02 11.22
N ARG A 310 8.65 -16.68 11.46
CA ARG A 310 8.84 -18.08 11.01
C ARG A 310 7.93 -18.98 11.86
N PRO A 311 7.13 -19.89 11.27
CA PRO A 311 6.37 -20.88 12.05
C PRO A 311 7.30 -21.75 12.88
N VAL A 312 6.99 -21.87 14.17
CA VAL A 312 7.76 -22.69 15.11
C VAL A 312 7.40 -24.17 14.91
N GLY A 313 7.99 -24.79 13.88
CA GLY A 313 7.68 -26.20 13.56
C GLY A 313 8.40 -26.79 12.35
N THR A 314 8.91 -25.98 11.42
CA THR A 314 9.59 -26.47 10.20
C THR A 314 10.97 -27.07 10.48
N ARG A 315 10.98 -28.34 10.94
CA ARG A 315 12.16 -29.21 10.94
C ARG A 315 12.59 -29.51 9.52
N THR A 316 13.61 -28.83 9.04
CA THR A 316 14.33 -29.21 7.81
C THR A 316 14.91 -30.63 7.99
N PRO A 317 14.64 -31.60 7.11
CA PRO A 317 15.27 -32.91 7.21
C PRO A 317 16.75 -32.80 6.84
N SER A 318 17.61 -32.87 7.85
CA SER A 318 19.06 -32.76 7.70
C SER A 318 19.62 -33.95 6.90
N ARG A 319 19.76 -33.81 5.58
CA ARG A 319 20.55 -34.73 4.75
C ARG A 319 22.04 -34.45 4.91
N THR A 320 22.63 -34.89 6.02
CA THR A 320 24.09 -35.07 6.10
C THR A 320 24.50 -36.31 5.30
N PRO A 321 25.43 -36.21 4.33
CA PRO A 321 25.96 -37.39 3.66
C PRO A 321 26.96 -38.10 4.58
N SER A 322 26.69 -39.37 4.92
CA SER A 322 27.62 -40.20 5.68
C SER A 322 28.92 -40.41 4.90
N PRO A 323 30.11 -40.08 5.45
CA PRO A 323 31.37 -40.38 4.79
C PRO A 323 31.70 -41.87 4.96
N ASN A 324 31.86 -42.58 3.84
CA ASN A 324 32.42 -43.93 3.83
C ASN A 324 33.84 -43.92 4.40
N TYR A 325 34.09 -44.74 5.42
CA TYR A 325 35.40 -44.90 6.02
C TYR A 325 35.85 -46.37 5.89
N SER A 326 37.02 -46.57 5.27
CA SER A 326 37.75 -47.84 5.27
C SER A 326 39.15 -47.61 5.87
N PRO A 327 39.65 -48.50 6.74
CA PRO A 327 40.77 -48.19 7.63
C PRO A 327 42.14 -48.43 7.00
N PRO A 328 43.21 -47.93 7.65
CA PRO A 328 44.26 -48.89 8.03
C PRO A 328 44.88 -48.69 9.44
N SER A 329 45.13 -49.84 10.07
CA SER A 329 46.26 -50.20 10.95
C SER A 329 46.63 -49.41 12.22
N SER A 330 46.66 -50.17 13.32
CA SER A 330 47.06 -49.83 14.69
C SER A 330 48.58 -49.67 14.89
N THR A 331 49.01 -48.91 15.93
CA THR A 331 50.08 -49.29 16.89
C THR A 331 50.09 -48.38 18.15
N ILE A 332 49.75 -48.96 19.32
CA ILE A 332 50.37 -48.87 20.69
C ILE A 332 51.27 -47.60 20.98
N THR A 333 51.23 -46.88 22.12
CA THR A 333 51.47 -47.36 23.52
C THR A 333 51.31 -46.30 24.66
N LEU A 334 50.81 -46.75 25.82
CA LEU A 334 51.09 -46.40 27.25
C LEU A 334 50.93 -44.97 27.84
N GLN A 335 50.36 -44.94 29.06
CA GLN A 335 50.15 -43.78 29.95
C GLN A 335 51.04 -43.82 31.22
N THR A 336 51.05 -42.67 31.93
CA THR A 336 51.12 -42.40 33.40
C THR A 336 52.44 -41.79 33.93
N PRO A 337 52.46 -41.08 35.11
CA PRO A 337 51.37 -40.54 35.95
C PRO A 337 51.51 -39.02 36.36
N THR A 338 50.58 -38.61 37.25
CA THR A 338 50.36 -37.39 38.09
C THR A 338 51.59 -36.85 38.90
N PRO A 339 51.56 -35.68 39.64
CA PRO A 339 50.41 -35.02 40.30
C PRO A 339 50.36 -33.45 40.46
N THR A 340 49.23 -32.95 40.98
CA THR A 340 49.01 -31.66 41.70
C THR A 340 49.49 -31.75 43.19
N PRO A 341 49.53 -30.71 44.08
CA PRO A 341 48.71 -29.47 44.13
C PRO A 341 49.30 -28.14 44.72
N GLY A 342 48.62 -27.01 44.47
CA GLY A 342 48.19 -26.08 45.54
C GLY A 342 49.06 -24.88 46.02
N LEU A 343 48.33 -23.85 46.49
CA LEU A 343 48.66 -22.81 47.51
C LEU A 343 49.46 -21.51 47.17
N ARG A 344 48.65 -20.46 46.92
CA ARG A 344 48.60 -19.16 47.69
C ARG A 344 49.65 -18.04 47.44
N PRO A 345 49.35 -16.77 47.82
CA PRO A 345 49.78 -15.58 47.06
C PRO A 345 50.65 -14.56 47.83
N GLY A 346 51.22 -13.57 47.13
CA GLY A 346 51.80 -12.38 47.75
C GLY A 346 52.53 -11.40 46.81
N HIS A 347 51.85 -10.30 46.43
CA HIS A 347 52.30 -8.96 46.00
C HIS A 347 53.74 -8.69 45.48
N HIS A 348 53.83 -7.93 44.36
CA HIS A 348 54.33 -6.53 44.30
C HIS A 348 54.21 -6.00 42.84
N ARG A 349 53.31 -5.05 42.53
CA ARG A 349 53.43 -3.57 42.56
C ARG A 349 54.22 -2.94 41.39
N ASN A 350 53.49 -2.31 40.46
CA ASN A 350 53.74 -1.03 39.76
C ASN A 350 52.55 -0.79 38.79
N SER A 351 52.04 0.42 38.54
CA SER A 351 52.30 1.77 39.08
C SER A 351 51.10 2.70 38.72
N SER A 352 50.83 3.72 39.54
CA SER A 352 50.25 5.06 39.23
C SER A 352 49.26 5.28 38.05
N SER A 353 48.21 6.11 38.15
CA SER A 353 47.59 6.80 39.28
C SER A 353 46.28 7.50 38.85
N VAL A 354 45.28 7.33 39.72
CA VAL A 354 43.99 8.04 39.94
C VAL A 354 43.84 9.50 39.43
N SER A 355 42.56 9.87 39.21
CA SER A 355 41.91 11.19 39.44
C SER A 355 41.62 12.09 38.22
N SER A 356 40.54 12.89 38.16
CA SER A 356 39.22 12.88 38.85
C SER A 356 38.32 14.04 38.33
N VAL A 357 37.01 13.80 38.15
CA VAL A 357 35.85 14.74 38.12
C VAL A 357 35.84 16.06 37.31
N ALA A 358 34.74 16.19 36.52
CA ALA A 358 33.81 17.33 36.42
C ALA A 358 34.09 18.59 35.55
N SER A 359 33.02 18.96 34.82
CA SER A 359 32.60 20.32 34.40
C SER A 359 33.34 21.04 33.25
N LEU A 360 32.68 21.16 32.09
CA LEU A 360 32.19 22.44 31.48
C LEU A 360 31.92 22.34 29.96
N SER A 361 30.69 22.73 29.58
CA SER A 361 30.30 23.56 28.41
C SER A 361 30.56 23.14 26.94
N PRO A 362 29.69 23.55 25.99
CA PRO A 362 29.76 23.17 24.58
C PRO A 362 30.45 24.24 23.69
N LEU A 363 31.23 23.80 22.69
CA LEU A 363 31.30 24.30 21.30
C LEU A 363 32.54 23.76 20.55
N SER A 364 32.46 23.74 19.22
CA SER A 364 33.59 23.63 18.26
C SER A 364 34.36 22.30 18.15
N ALA A 365 33.76 21.34 17.43
CA ALA A 365 34.49 20.42 16.54
C ALA A 365 33.57 19.96 15.40
N ALA A 366 33.41 20.79 14.36
CA ALA A 366 32.57 20.49 13.20
C ALA A 366 33.34 19.75 12.08
N ASN A 367 32.60 19.06 11.21
CA ASN A 367 32.99 18.59 9.88
C ASN A 367 34.01 17.43 9.76
N ASP A 368 33.62 16.22 10.21
CA ASP A 368 34.05 14.97 9.55
C ASP A 368 32.88 13.96 9.46
N PRO A 369 32.26 13.77 8.27
CA PRO A 369 31.17 12.81 8.08
C PRO A 369 31.55 11.34 8.31
N ARG A 370 32.85 10.99 8.25
CA ARG A 370 33.28 9.57 8.31
C ARG A 370 33.32 9.02 9.74
N ARG A 371 33.59 9.87 10.74
CA ARG A 371 33.64 9.44 12.15
C ARG A 371 32.26 9.20 12.76
N LEU A 372 31.22 9.87 12.25
CA LEU A 372 29.83 9.62 12.69
C LEU A 372 29.34 8.23 12.24
N HIS A 373 29.79 7.75 11.07
CA HIS A 373 29.45 6.43 10.55
C HIS A 373 30.05 5.30 11.40
N ALA A 374 31.34 5.42 11.74
CA ALA A 374 32.04 4.42 12.56
C ALA A 374 31.48 4.28 13.98
N ALA A 375 30.93 5.36 14.56
CA ALA A 375 30.32 5.34 15.89
C ALA A 375 28.92 4.67 15.91
N LEU A 376 28.27 4.51 14.75
CA LEU A 376 26.97 3.84 14.60
C LEU A 376 27.10 2.34 14.29
N GLU A 377 28.28 1.88 13.87
CA GLU A 377 28.55 0.46 13.56
C GLU A 377 28.87 -0.39 14.80
N THR A 378 29.23 0.23 15.93
CA THR A 378 29.69 -0.46 17.14
C THR A 378 28.70 -0.35 18.32
N THR A 379 27.48 -0.85 18.14
CA THR A 379 26.62 -1.27 19.26
C THR A 379 26.50 -2.81 19.26
N PRO A 380 26.61 -3.48 20.43
CA PRO A 380 26.71 -4.93 20.46
C PRO A 380 25.38 -5.61 20.10
N ARG A 381 25.41 -6.46 19.08
CA ARG A 381 24.28 -7.30 18.66
C ARG A 381 24.05 -8.43 19.66
N ILE A 382 22.81 -8.61 20.12
CA ILE A 382 22.34 -9.87 20.72
C ILE A 382 20.95 -10.16 20.14
N ALA A 383 20.89 -11.09 19.19
CA ALA A 383 19.65 -11.64 18.62
C ALA A 383 19.79 -13.17 18.57
N THR A 384 18.72 -13.90 18.88
CA THR A 384 18.73 -15.36 18.91
C THR A 384 18.34 -15.97 17.56
N PRO A 385 18.73 -17.24 17.25
CA PRO A 385 18.62 -17.83 15.90
C PRO A 385 17.20 -18.10 15.35
N SER A 386 16.16 -17.62 16.02
CA SER A 386 14.75 -17.88 15.72
C SER A 386 14.04 -16.71 15.02
N HIS A 387 14.77 -15.68 14.61
CA HIS A 387 14.24 -14.47 14.01
C HIS A 387 14.63 -14.40 12.52
N ILE A 388 13.67 -14.05 11.66
CA ILE A 388 13.92 -13.63 10.28
C ILE A 388 13.41 -12.19 10.16
N TYR A 389 14.23 -11.30 9.63
CA TYR A 389 14.03 -9.85 9.68
C TYR A 389 13.72 -9.28 8.29
N VAL A 390 12.57 -8.62 8.13
CA VAL A 390 12.11 -8.04 6.85
C VAL A 390 11.97 -6.51 6.96
N PRO A 391 12.82 -5.69 6.31
CA PRO A 391 12.73 -4.22 6.41
C PRO A 391 12.14 -3.56 5.14
N GLY A 392 11.63 -2.32 5.29
CA GLY A 392 11.22 -1.36 4.23
C GLY A 392 9.70 -1.23 4.03
N ALA A 393 9.06 -0.06 3.88
CA ALA A 393 9.48 1.35 3.67
C ALA A 393 10.09 2.05 4.92
N PRO A 394 10.62 3.30 4.83
CA PRO A 394 11.16 3.98 6.01
C PRO A 394 10.06 4.33 7.02
N PRO A 395 10.29 4.20 8.34
CA PRO A 395 9.50 4.95 9.32
C PRO A 395 9.63 6.44 9.00
N ALA A 396 8.54 7.19 9.14
CA ALA A 396 8.43 8.59 8.72
C ALA A 396 9.71 9.39 9.01
N SER A 397 10.32 9.93 7.94
CA SER A 397 11.65 10.53 7.96
C SER A 397 11.76 11.61 9.03
N ASN A 398 12.74 11.47 9.93
CA ASN A 398 13.09 12.54 10.86
C ASN A 398 13.47 13.80 10.07
N PRO A 399 12.84 14.96 10.33
CA PRO A 399 13.17 16.20 9.62
C PRO A 399 14.52 16.73 10.12
N SER A 400 15.59 16.37 9.40
CA SER A 400 16.90 17.01 9.49
C SER A 400 17.08 17.91 8.26
N SER A 401 16.90 19.22 8.44
CA SER A 401 16.95 20.19 7.34
C SER A 401 18.32 20.27 6.65
N PRO A 402 18.37 20.30 5.31
CA PRO A 402 19.49 20.86 4.57
C PRO A 402 19.26 22.35 4.28
N MET A 403 20.30 23.17 4.40
CA MET A 403 20.23 24.61 4.09
C MET A 403 20.31 24.88 2.58
N LEU A 404 19.75 26.01 2.13
CA LEU A 404 19.88 26.49 0.75
C LEU A 404 21.35 26.74 0.38
N SER A 405 21.69 26.43 -0.87
CA SER A 405 22.84 26.97 -1.60
C SER A 405 22.42 27.33 -3.02
N THR A 406 22.74 28.53 -3.48
CA THR A 406 22.34 29.08 -4.78
C THR A 406 23.43 28.86 -5.84
N GLY A 407 23.03 28.61 -7.09
CA GLY A 407 23.96 28.45 -8.23
C GLY A 407 23.25 28.56 -9.58
N ARG A 408 23.83 29.31 -10.52
CA ARG A 408 23.24 29.64 -11.85
C ARG A 408 23.83 28.79 -12.99
N SER A 409 22.95 28.42 -13.93
CA SER A 409 23.10 28.41 -15.41
C SER A 409 24.35 27.80 -16.09
N GLY A 410 24.11 26.93 -17.09
CA GLY A 410 25.07 26.50 -18.12
C GLY A 410 24.44 25.50 -19.10
N SER A 411 24.60 25.72 -20.41
CA SER A 411 23.82 25.05 -21.48
C SER A 411 24.62 24.05 -22.33
N VAL A 412 23.90 23.41 -23.28
CA VAL A 412 24.32 22.75 -24.54
C VAL A 412 24.12 21.21 -24.60
N GLY A 413 23.31 20.77 -25.56
CA GLY A 413 23.20 19.37 -26.02
C GLY A 413 23.84 19.19 -27.42
N PRO A 414 23.69 18.00 -28.05
CA PRO A 414 23.13 18.01 -29.41
C PRO A 414 22.23 16.80 -29.79
N ALA A 415 21.45 16.98 -30.87
CA ALA A 415 20.68 15.97 -31.63
C ALA A 415 21.62 15.18 -32.60
N PHE A 416 21.25 14.20 -33.45
CA PHE A 416 20.00 13.76 -34.13
C PHE A 416 19.94 12.20 -34.15
N ALA A 417 19.06 11.44 -34.84
CA ALA A 417 18.24 11.65 -36.04
C ALA A 417 16.98 10.74 -36.10
N SER A 418 16.23 10.80 -37.21
CA SER A 418 15.02 10.03 -37.52
C SER A 418 15.03 9.52 -38.97
N PHE A 419 14.27 8.45 -39.28
CA PHE A 419 13.95 8.04 -40.67
C PHE A 419 12.54 7.44 -40.80
N PHE A 420 12.00 7.46 -42.03
CA PHE A 420 10.57 7.38 -42.38
C PHE A 420 10.04 5.97 -42.76
N THR A 421 8.70 5.86 -42.77
CA THR A 421 7.83 4.86 -43.45
C THR A 421 7.85 5.05 -45.00
N PRO A 422 7.12 4.32 -45.90
CA PRO A 422 5.90 3.47 -45.79
C PRO A 422 5.96 2.20 -46.70
N PRO A 423 4.88 1.62 -47.33
CA PRO A 423 3.42 1.69 -47.14
C PRO A 423 2.68 0.33 -47.04
N THR A 424 1.37 0.40 -46.80
CA THR A 424 0.39 -0.72 -46.84
C THR A 424 0.17 -1.30 -48.25
N PRO A 425 -0.37 -2.53 -48.34
CA PRO A 425 -1.69 -2.65 -48.99
C PRO A 425 -2.67 -3.64 -48.32
N ASN A 426 -3.96 -3.34 -48.50
CA ASN A 426 -5.19 -4.16 -48.58
C ASN A 426 -5.05 -5.70 -48.36
N THR A 427 -6.06 -6.39 -47.79
CA THR A 427 -7.31 -6.71 -48.53
C THR A 427 -8.42 -7.31 -47.63
N GLU A 428 -9.68 -7.01 -47.99
CA GLU A 428 -10.97 -7.67 -47.70
C GLU A 428 -11.62 -7.67 -46.29
N VAL A 429 -12.81 -7.06 -46.28
CA VAL A 429 -13.88 -7.11 -45.29
C VAL A 429 -14.99 -8.02 -45.81
N PRO A 430 -15.55 -8.92 -44.98
CA PRO A 430 -16.95 -9.36 -45.12
C PRO A 430 -17.90 -8.52 -44.24
N GLN A 431 -19.03 -8.13 -44.82
CA GLN A 431 -20.07 -7.28 -44.20
C GLN A 431 -21.03 -8.05 -43.27
N PRO A 432 -21.92 -7.37 -42.51
CA PRO A 432 -22.42 -7.88 -41.23
C PRO A 432 -23.67 -8.76 -41.30
N LEU A 433 -23.85 -9.60 -40.28
CA LEU A 433 -25.14 -10.17 -39.91
C LEU A 433 -25.83 -9.29 -38.86
N ALA A 434 -27.06 -8.89 -39.17
CA ALA A 434 -27.92 -8.02 -38.37
C ALA A 434 -28.70 -8.81 -37.28
N PRO A 435 -29.44 -8.15 -36.36
CA PRO A 435 -29.51 -8.60 -34.97
C PRO A 435 -30.76 -9.40 -34.61
N GLY A 436 -30.70 -10.10 -33.45
CA GLY A 436 -31.87 -10.63 -32.76
C GLY A 436 -31.74 -12.11 -32.42
N GLY A 437 -31.43 -12.41 -31.16
CA GLY A 437 -31.30 -13.78 -30.66
C GLY A 437 -31.15 -13.79 -29.15
N PHE A 438 -32.25 -13.52 -28.44
CA PHE A 438 -32.28 -13.66 -26.98
C PHE A 438 -32.06 -15.13 -26.61
N ILE A 439 -31.02 -15.40 -25.82
CA ILE A 439 -30.86 -16.68 -25.12
C ILE A 439 -31.18 -16.43 -23.65
N GLU A 440 -32.35 -16.89 -23.25
CA GLU A 440 -32.87 -16.86 -21.89
C GLU A 440 -32.11 -17.89 -21.03
N VAL A 441 -31.10 -17.43 -20.28
CA VAL A 441 -30.36 -18.30 -19.36
C VAL A 441 -31.17 -18.48 -18.08
N LYS A 442 -31.85 -19.62 -18.01
CA LYS A 442 -32.70 -20.03 -16.89
C LYS A 442 -31.86 -20.26 -15.63
N MET A 443 -32.12 -19.48 -14.58
CA MET A 443 -31.49 -19.64 -13.26
C MET A 443 -31.82 -21.03 -12.67
N PRO A 444 -30.84 -21.76 -12.12
CA PRO A 444 -31.13 -22.95 -11.33
C PRO A 444 -31.76 -22.56 -9.99
N GLN A 445 -32.83 -23.26 -9.59
CA GLN A 445 -33.45 -23.06 -8.30
C GLN A 445 -32.54 -23.58 -7.18
N ILE A 446 -32.36 -22.79 -6.13
CA ILE A 446 -31.71 -23.23 -4.89
C ILE A 446 -32.80 -23.87 -4.02
N ASP A 447 -32.80 -25.20 -3.92
CA ASP A 447 -33.65 -25.88 -2.94
C ASP A 447 -33.13 -25.64 -1.52
N THR A 448 -34.03 -25.20 -0.65
CA THR A 448 -33.73 -24.79 0.72
C THR A 448 -33.54 -26.01 1.63
N PHE A 449 -32.32 -26.52 1.76
CA PHE A 449 -32.00 -27.54 2.76
C PHE A 449 -31.79 -26.93 4.15
N VAL A 450 -32.82 -27.05 4.98
CA VAL A 450 -32.75 -26.79 6.43
C VAL A 450 -31.93 -27.91 7.08
N SER A 451 -30.71 -27.60 7.53
CA SER A 451 -29.93 -28.51 8.37
C SER A 451 -30.44 -28.45 9.81
N VAL A 452 -31.00 -29.56 10.29
CA VAL A 452 -31.47 -29.72 11.68
C VAL A 452 -30.30 -30.17 12.55
N LEU A 453 -30.01 -29.45 13.65
CA LEU A 453 -29.03 -29.91 14.65
C LEU A 453 -29.50 -31.21 15.31
N PRO A 454 -28.63 -32.23 15.41
CA PRO A 454 -28.82 -33.34 16.35
C PRO A 454 -28.36 -32.94 17.76
N THR A 455 -29.19 -33.21 18.77
CA THR A 455 -28.80 -33.21 20.18
C THR A 455 -28.03 -34.50 20.56
N PRO A 456 -27.23 -34.49 21.65
CA PRO A 456 -26.23 -35.54 21.88
C PRO A 456 -26.73 -36.69 22.77
N GLU A 457 -26.54 -37.94 22.34
CA GLU A 457 -26.57 -39.12 23.22
C GLU A 457 -25.45 -40.11 22.86
N ASP A 458 -24.59 -40.36 23.84
CA ASP A 458 -23.75 -41.53 24.12
C ASP A 458 -23.20 -42.41 22.98
N SER A 459 -21.90 -42.25 22.71
CA SER A 459 -21.02 -43.42 22.51
C SER A 459 -19.64 -43.17 23.14
N VAL A 460 -19.23 -44.08 24.02
CA VAL A 460 -18.07 -43.92 24.90
C VAL A 460 -16.82 -44.56 24.31
N ALA A 461 -15.69 -43.85 24.45
CA ALA A 461 -14.31 -44.32 24.35
C ALA A 461 -13.86 -44.99 23.03
N ASN A 462 -13.14 -44.21 22.22
CA ASN A 462 -11.75 -44.54 21.92
C ASN A 462 -10.94 -43.25 21.81
N SER A 463 -10.00 -43.05 22.73
CA SER A 463 -9.08 -41.92 22.73
C SER A 463 -7.90 -42.17 21.79
N PRO A 464 -7.68 -41.35 20.75
CA PRO A 464 -6.35 -41.19 20.18
C PRO A 464 -5.55 -40.29 21.14
N THR A 465 -4.65 -40.91 21.89
CA THR A 465 -3.52 -40.19 22.48
C THR A 465 -2.67 -39.58 21.37
N ASP A 466 -2.09 -38.41 21.64
CA ASP A 466 -1.21 -37.65 20.74
C ASP A 466 -1.87 -37.24 19.42
N ALA A 467 -2.75 -36.23 19.50
CA ALA A 467 -2.90 -35.30 18.39
C ALA A 467 -1.57 -34.54 18.24
N ASP A 468 -0.85 -34.75 17.14
CA ASP A 468 0.26 -33.89 16.73
C ASP A 468 -0.23 -32.41 16.79
N PRO A 469 0.56 -31.48 17.36
CA PRO A 469 0.16 -30.07 17.37
C PRO A 469 -0.06 -29.62 15.93
N GLU A 470 -1.23 -29.03 15.62
CA GLU A 470 -1.64 -28.65 14.27
C GLU A 470 -0.49 -27.91 13.56
N MET A 471 0.14 -28.59 12.61
CA MET A 471 1.34 -28.07 11.95
C MET A 471 0.91 -27.06 10.88
N PHE A 472 0.67 -25.82 11.31
CA PHE A 472 0.27 -24.73 10.44
C PHE A 472 1.26 -24.56 9.28
N SER A 473 0.73 -24.58 8.05
CA SER A 473 1.51 -24.41 6.83
C SER A 473 1.29 -23.03 6.21
N LEU A 474 2.41 -22.39 5.83
CA LEU A 474 2.42 -21.14 5.08
C LEU A 474 1.98 -21.31 3.62
N LEU A 475 2.21 -22.49 3.04
CA LEU A 475 1.97 -22.76 1.62
C LEU A 475 1.36 -24.14 1.42
N PRO A 476 0.29 -24.27 0.61
CA PRO A 476 -0.19 -25.57 0.18
C PRO A 476 0.82 -26.26 -0.75
N ASP A 477 0.58 -27.53 -1.06
CA ASP A 477 1.42 -28.29 -1.98
C ASP A 477 1.28 -27.80 -3.43
N GLY A 478 2.40 -27.75 -4.15
CA GLY A 478 2.43 -27.21 -5.52
C GLY A 478 2.35 -25.67 -5.63
N TRP A 479 2.58 -24.95 -4.52
CA TRP A 479 2.71 -23.48 -4.50
C TRP A 479 4.13 -23.00 -4.21
N ILE A 480 4.51 -21.89 -4.85
CA ILE A 480 5.63 -21.01 -4.47
C ILE A 480 5.11 -19.66 -3.97
N ALA A 481 5.89 -18.98 -3.14
CA ALA A 481 5.65 -17.60 -2.72
C ALA A 481 6.63 -16.63 -3.39
N ILE A 482 6.12 -15.48 -3.83
CA ILE A 482 6.91 -14.35 -4.33
C ILE A 482 6.64 -13.17 -3.41
N VAL A 483 7.65 -12.77 -2.64
CA VAL A 483 7.58 -11.67 -1.67
C VAL A 483 7.99 -10.37 -2.33
N CYS A 484 7.07 -9.40 -2.35
CA CYS A 484 7.23 -8.12 -3.04
C CYS A 484 7.47 -6.96 -2.05
N GLY A 485 8.23 -5.94 -2.48
CA GLY A 485 8.33 -4.66 -1.77
C GLY A 485 9.36 -4.58 -0.63
N VAL A 486 10.31 -5.51 -0.57
CA VAL A 486 11.33 -5.57 0.50
C VAL A 486 12.48 -4.55 0.34
N SER A 487 13.22 -4.28 1.42
CA SER A 487 14.37 -3.35 1.42
C SER A 487 15.66 -3.96 0.85
N LYS A 488 16.76 -3.18 0.85
CA LYS A 488 18.03 -3.55 0.21
C LYS A 488 18.81 -4.66 0.94
N ASN A 489 18.52 -4.88 2.22
CA ASN A 489 19.31 -5.77 3.09
C ASN A 489 18.58 -7.11 3.31
N TRP A 490 17.63 -7.47 2.45
CA TRP A 490 16.87 -8.70 2.56
C TRP A 490 17.44 -9.77 1.63
N GLY A 491 17.67 -10.98 2.17
CA GLY A 491 18.36 -12.07 1.48
C GLY A 491 19.69 -12.52 2.10
N GLU A 492 20.10 -11.97 3.25
CA GLU A 492 21.23 -12.51 4.05
C GLU A 492 20.80 -13.63 5.02
N GLU A 493 19.50 -13.96 5.08
CA GLU A 493 18.93 -15.02 5.91
C GLU A 493 18.24 -16.08 5.04
N ASP A 494 18.34 -17.36 5.42
CA ASP A 494 17.74 -18.48 4.67
C ASP A 494 16.21 -18.37 4.65
N LEU A 495 15.66 -18.05 3.48
CA LEU A 495 14.22 -18.10 3.22
C LEU A 495 13.70 -19.55 3.29
N PRO A 496 12.42 -19.77 3.67
CA PRO A 496 11.82 -21.09 3.58
C PRO A 496 11.85 -21.60 2.13
N GLU A 497 11.97 -22.91 1.96
CA GLU A 497 11.91 -23.52 0.62
C GLU A 497 10.62 -23.09 -0.10
N ARG A 498 10.72 -22.80 -1.40
CA ARG A 498 9.65 -22.26 -2.27
C ARG A 498 9.31 -20.77 -2.06
N PHE A 499 10.04 -20.02 -1.24
CA PHE A 499 9.92 -18.55 -1.16
C PHE A 499 11.00 -17.84 -1.99
N PHE A 500 10.58 -16.82 -2.75
CA PHE A 500 11.43 -16.01 -3.62
C PHE A 500 11.18 -14.53 -3.38
N VAL A 501 12.17 -13.70 -3.73
CA VAL A 501 12.12 -12.24 -3.53
C VAL A 501 11.97 -11.56 -4.88
N ALA A 502 10.93 -10.75 -5.05
CA ALA A 502 10.80 -9.98 -6.28
C ALA A 502 11.77 -8.77 -6.28
N PRO A 503 12.44 -8.47 -7.41
CA PRO A 503 13.22 -7.25 -7.58
C PRO A 503 12.40 -5.99 -7.27
N LYS A 504 13.06 -4.91 -6.83
CA LYS A 504 12.37 -3.68 -6.40
C LYS A 504 11.70 -2.91 -7.54
N ASP A 505 12.23 -3.09 -8.73
CA ASP A 505 11.80 -2.56 -10.01
C ASP A 505 10.87 -3.53 -10.76
N VAL A 506 10.46 -4.65 -10.13
CA VAL A 506 9.44 -5.53 -10.69
C VAL A 506 8.14 -4.75 -10.91
N TYR A 507 7.58 -4.88 -12.11
CA TYR A 507 6.33 -4.20 -12.44
C TYR A 507 5.15 -4.96 -11.83
N MET A 508 4.65 -4.46 -10.70
CA MET A 508 3.60 -5.13 -9.92
C MET A 508 2.35 -5.56 -10.72
N PRO A 509 1.84 -4.82 -11.72
CA PRO A 509 0.71 -5.28 -12.54
C PRO A 509 0.98 -6.60 -13.27
N ASP A 510 2.22 -6.83 -13.71
CA ASP A 510 2.62 -8.11 -14.34
C ASP A 510 2.65 -9.24 -13.31
N VAL A 511 3.20 -8.97 -12.12
CA VAL A 511 3.20 -9.94 -11.00
C VAL A 511 1.77 -10.29 -10.61
N THR A 512 0.87 -9.31 -10.49
CA THR A 512 -0.54 -9.50 -10.15
C THR A 512 -1.31 -10.22 -11.27
N ALA A 513 -1.06 -9.91 -12.55
CA ALA A 513 -1.63 -10.66 -13.67
C ALA A 513 -1.15 -12.13 -13.71
N MET A 514 0.13 -12.36 -13.44
CA MET A 514 0.77 -13.67 -13.47
C MET A 514 0.44 -14.54 -12.24
N GLY A 515 0.37 -13.96 -11.04
CA GLY A 515 0.16 -14.68 -9.78
C GLY A 515 -1.24 -15.29 -9.65
N ASP A 516 -1.37 -16.32 -8.83
CA ASP A 516 -2.58 -17.15 -8.68
C ASP A 516 -3.45 -16.72 -7.49
N VAL A 517 -2.83 -16.29 -6.39
CA VAL A 517 -3.47 -15.64 -5.22
C VAL A 517 -2.55 -14.50 -4.74
N LEU A 518 -3.11 -13.40 -4.25
CA LEU A 518 -2.37 -12.37 -3.52
C LEU A 518 -2.72 -12.42 -2.03
N LEU A 519 -1.70 -12.32 -1.17
CA LEU A 519 -1.80 -12.22 0.28
C LEU A 519 -1.21 -10.87 0.72
N GLY A 520 -1.99 -10.04 1.43
CA GLY A 520 -1.59 -8.67 1.76
C GLY A 520 -2.57 -7.89 2.63
N LYS A 521 -2.48 -6.56 2.57
CA LYS A 521 -3.43 -5.63 3.23
C LYS A 521 -4.29 -4.90 2.19
N LEU A 522 -5.55 -4.62 2.50
CA LEU A 522 -6.43 -3.89 1.59
C LEU A 522 -5.96 -2.44 1.44
N GLY A 523 -5.52 -2.09 0.23
CA GLY A 523 -5.16 -0.74 -0.18
C GLY A 523 -5.54 -0.53 -1.64
N TYR A 524 -6.02 0.67 -2.00
CA TYR A 524 -6.73 0.90 -3.27
C TYR A 524 -6.03 0.33 -4.51
N GLY A 525 -4.74 0.62 -4.71
CA GLY A 525 -3.99 0.13 -5.87
C GLY A 525 -3.96 -1.39 -5.98
N THR A 526 -3.68 -2.09 -4.87
CA THR A 526 -3.66 -3.57 -4.83
C THR A 526 -5.05 -4.16 -5.02
N CYS A 527 -6.08 -3.59 -4.38
CA CYS A 527 -7.46 -4.01 -4.60
C CYS A 527 -7.88 -3.82 -6.07
N ALA A 528 -7.51 -2.69 -6.67
CA ALA A 528 -7.84 -2.39 -8.07
C ALA A 528 -7.13 -3.34 -9.05
N GLU A 529 -5.82 -3.55 -8.89
CA GLU A 529 -5.05 -4.51 -9.69
C GLU A 529 -5.58 -5.94 -9.52
N CYS A 530 -5.95 -6.38 -8.31
CA CYS A 530 -6.57 -7.69 -8.05
C CYS A 530 -7.95 -7.84 -8.72
N VAL A 531 -8.83 -6.85 -8.58
CA VAL A 531 -10.18 -6.86 -9.18
C VAL A 531 -10.10 -6.92 -10.70
N ASP A 532 -9.17 -6.19 -11.33
CA ASP A 532 -9.06 -6.19 -12.79
C ASP A 532 -8.38 -7.44 -13.37
N SER A 533 -7.33 -7.92 -12.72
CA SER A 533 -6.64 -9.16 -13.08
C SER A 533 -7.38 -10.43 -12.64
N CYS A 534 -8.54 -10.27 -12.00
CA CYS A 534 -9.34 -11.32 -11.34
C CYS A 534 -8.52 -12.19 -10.39
N THR A 535 -7.54 -11.62 -9.70
CA THR A 535 -6.69 -12.31 -8.72
C THR A 535 -7.42 -12.42 -7.39
N PRO A 536 -7.65 -13.63 -6.85
CA PRO A 536 -8.13 -13.80 -5.48
C PRO A 536 -7.16 -13.16 -4.49
N PHE A 537 -7.70 -12.49 -3.48
CA PHE A 537 -6.96 -11.68 -2.53
C PHE A 537 -7.31 -12.12 -1.10
N VAL A 538 -6.39 -12.86 -0.47
CA VAL A 538 -6.39 -13.10 0.97
C VAL A 538 -5.89 -11.84 1.67
N TYR A 539 -6.71 -11.20 2.50
CA TYR A 539 -6.33 -9.96 3.17
C TYR A 539 -6.38 -10.09 4.69
N VAL A 540 -5.39 -9.48 5.37
CA VAL A 540 -5.38 -9.36 6.82
C VAL A 540 -6.04 -8.03 7.21
N PRO A 541 -7.06 -8.04 8.09
CA PRO A 541 -7.83 -6.84 8.40
C PRO A 541 -7.05 -5.86 9.29
N ARG A 542 -7.30 -4.56 9.06
CA ARG A 542 -6.72 -3.43 9.78
C ARG A 542 -7.83 -2.54 10.34
N ALA A 543 -8.42 -2.95 11.46
CA ALA A 543 -9.62 -2.34 12.04
C ALA A 543 -9.53 -0.83 12.36
N LEU A 544 -8.32 -0.26 12.46
CA LEU A 544 -8.06 1.19 12.66
C LEU A 544 -8.08 2.03 11.37
N PHE A 545 -8.36 1.42 10.22
CA PHE A 545 -8.33 2.09 8.91
C PHE A 545 -9.74 2.17 8.31
N VAL A 546 -10.37 3.35 8.40
CA VAL A 546 -11.75 3.55 7.95
C VAL A 546 -11.95 3.27 6.46
N GLU A 547 -10.92 3.53 5.63
CA GLU A 547 -10.97 3.29 4.19
C GLU A 547 -11.07 1.79 3.85
N GLU A 548 -10.66 0.92 4.78
CA GLU A 548 -10.72 -0.53 4.59
C GLU A 548 -12.15 -1.05 4.47
N HIS A 549 -13.13 -0.45 5.17
CA HIS A 549 -14.54 -0.86 5.07
C HIS A 549 -15.09 -0.67 3.64
N GLY A 550 -14.74 0.45 2.99
CA GLY A 550 -15.11 0.70 1.59
C GLY A 550 -14.38 -0.24 0.63
N LEU A 551 -13.08 -0.46 0.83
CA LEU A 551 -12.31 -1.42 0.02
C LEU A 551 -12.81 -2.86 0.19
N ARG A 552 -13.22 -3.25 1.40
CA ARG A 552 -13.79 -4.56 1.68
C ARG A 552 -15.08 -4.78 0.89
N MET A 553 -16.01 -3.82 0.90
CA MET A 553 -17.23 -3.88 0.09
C MET A 553 -16.92 -4.07 -1.42
N LEU A 554 -15.88 -3.40 -1.94
CA LEU A 554 -15.42 -3.59 -3.32
C LEU A 554 -14.92 -5.02 -3.58
N MET A 555 -14.12 -5.59 -2.67
CA MET A 555 -13.56 -6.94 -2.80
C MET A 555 -14.64 -8.04 -2.67
N GLU A 556 -15.60 -7.84 -1.77
CA GLU A 556 -16.79 -8.68 -1.59
C GLU A 556 -17.67 -8.63 -2.86
N THR A 557 -17.98 -7.43 -3.38
CA THR A 557 -18.78 -7.25 -4.61
C THR A 557 -18.12 -7.86 -5.86
N ALA A 558 -16.78 -7.79 -5.96
CA ALA A 558 -16.05 -8.46 -7.03
C ALA A 558 -16.01 -10.00 -6.89
N GLY A 559 -16.28 -10.52 -5.69
CA GLY A 559 -16.09 -11.93 -5.34
C GLY A 559 -14.62 -12.35 -5.48
N THR A 560 -13.72 -11.55 -4.89
CA THR A 560 -12.26 -11.79 -4.92
C THR A 560 -11.59 -11.72 -3.55
N GLY A 561 -12.21 -11.12 -2.53
CA GLY A 561 -11.64 -11.02 -1.19
C GLY A 561 -11.93 -12.22 -0.28
N VAL A 562 -10.91 -12.69 0.44
CA VAL A 562 -11.03 -13.63 1.57
C VAL A 562 -10.33 -13.02 2.79
N GLU A 563 -11.03 -12.92 3.91
CA GLU A 563 -10.48 -12.36 5.16
C GLU A 563 -9.64 -13.43 5.88
N LEU A 564 -8.40 -13.10 6.23
CA LEU A 564 -7.51 -13.92 7.07
C LEU A 564 -7.31 -13.21 8.42
N PRO A 565 -7.87 -13.74 9.53
CA PRO A 565 -7.68 -13.19 10.86
C PRO A 565 -6.19 -13.01 11.21
N ARG A 566 -5.86 -11.93 11.93
CA ARG A 566 -4.47 -11.56 12.24
C ARG A 566 -3.76 -12.66 13.03
N GLU A 567 -4.48 -13.33 13.91
CA GLU A 567 -4.00 -14.40 14.78
C GLU A 567 -3.52 -15.60 13.94
N ARG A 568 -4.30 -15.99 12.92
CA ARG A 568 -3.95 -17.06 11.97
C ARG A 568 -2.80 -16.64 11.05
N TYR A 569 -2.79 -15.39 10.59
CA TYR A 569 -1.68 -14.83 9.84
C TYR A 569 -0.36 -14.88 10.64
N GLU A 570 -0.36 -14.47 11.91
CA GLU A 570 0.82 -14.50 12.77
C GLU A 570 1.23 -15.89 13.24
N ALA A 571 0.29 -16.84 13.32
CA ALA A 571 0.57 -18.26 13.55
C ALA A 571 1.19 -18.97 12.33
N GLY A 572 1.12 -18.37 11.14
CA GLY A 572 1.59 -18.97 9.89
C GLY A 572 0.59 -19.92 9.23
N ASP A 573 -0.68 -19.89 9.64
CA ASP A 573 -1.78 -20.66 9.06
C ASP A 573 -2.36 -19.92 7.85
N TRP A 574 -1.65 -20.01 6.73
CA TRP A 574 -2.03 -19.32 5.50
C TRP A 574 -2.61 -20.27 4.45
N ALA A 575 -2.16 -21.53 4.42
CA ALA A 575 -2.48 -22.49 3.37
C ALA A 575 -4.00 -22.64 3.15
N SER A 576 -4.76 -22.80 4.23
CA SER A 576 -6.22 -22.95 4.19
C SER A 576 -6.94 -21.73 3.56
N ALA A 577 -6.47 -20.52 3.84
CA ALA A 577 -7.02 -19.29 3.25
C ALA A 577 -6.62 -19.13 1.77
N ILE A 578 -5.40 -19.55 1.40
CA ILE A 578 -4.91 -19.55 0.01
C ILE A 578 -5.73 -20.53 -0.85
N GLU A 579 -5.98 -21.75 -0.35
CA GLU A 579 -6.79 -22.75 -1.04
C GLU A 579 -8.24 -22.30 -1.19
N HIS A 580 -8.83 -21.72 -0.14
CA HIS A 580 -10.19 -21.16 -0.21
C HIS A 580 -10.29 -20.01 -1.22
N ALA A 581 -9.35 -19.06 -1.21
CA ALA A 581 -9.33 -17.96 -2.16
C ALA A 581 -9.13 -18.45 -3.61
N TRP A 582 -8.23 -19.43 -3.83
CA TRP A 582 -8.07 -20.06 -5.13
C TRP A 582 -9.35 -20.76 -5.58
N ALA A 583 -10.01 -21.55 -4.73
CA ALA A 583 -11.25 -22.25 -5.06
C ALA A 583 -12.38 -21.28 -5.47
N LEU A 584 -12.49 -20.12 -4.83
CA LEU A 584 -13.50 -19.10 -5.16
C LEU A 584 -13.23 -18.35 -6.47
N GLY A 585 -11.96 -18.09 -6.82
CA GLY A 585 -11.60 -17.19 -7.92
C GLY A 585 -10.87 -17.82 -9.11
N ALA A 586 -10.46 -19.09 -9.04
CA ALA A 586 -9.68 -19.77 -10.08
C ALA A 586 -10.30 -19.66 -11.49
N GLU A 587 -11.61 -19.88 -11.61
CA GLU A 587 -12.31 -19.82 -12.91
C GLU A 587 -12.20 -18.42 -13.53
N LYS A 588 -12.57 -17.37 -12.77
CA LYS A 588 -12.44 -15.96 -13.20
C LYS A 588 -11.00 -15.62 -13.56
N LYS A 589 -10.02 -16.08 -12.76
CA LYS A 589 -8.59 -15.83 -12.99
C LYS A 589 -8.10 -16.47 -14.29
N ILE A 590 -8.46 -17.74 -14.53
CA ILE A 590 -8.09 -18.47 -15.76
C ILE A 590 -8.75 -17.82 -16.97
N ALA A 591 -10.05 -17.50 -16.90
CA ALA A 591 -10.75 -16.79 -17.96
C ALA A 591 -10.12 -15.42 -18.27
N ARG A 592 -9.74 -14.64 -17.26
CA ARG A 592 -9.06 -13.34 -17.43
C ARG A 592 -7.69 -13.48 -18.10
N ARG A 593 -6.91 -14.53 -17.78
CA ARG A 593 -5.65 -14.82 -18.48
C ARG A 593 -5.87 -15.20 -19.96
N LEU A 594 -6.89 -15.99 -20.27
CA LEU A 594 -7.23 -16.40 -21.66
C LEU A 594 -7.66 -15.21 -22.56
N LEU A 595 -8.14 -14.11 -21.98
CA LEU A 595 -8.43 -12.89 -22.72
C LEU A 595 -7.14 -12.13 -23.14
N GLY A 596 -6.05 -12.28 -22.39
CA GLY A 596 -4.79 -11.55 -22.60
C GLY A 596 -5.01 -10.03 -22.63
N ALA A 597 -4.27 -9.33 -23.49
CA ALA A 597 -4.41 -7.88 -23.71
C ALA A 597 -5.82 -7.44 -24.13
N ARG A 598 -6.67 -8.32 -24.67
CA ARG A 598 -8.07 -7.99 -25.00
C ARG A 598 -8.93 -7.77 -23.75
N GLY A 599 -8.55 -8.34 -22.60
CA GLY A 599 -9.23 -8.10 -21.33
C GLY A 599 -9.08 -6.65 -20.84
N ASP A 600 -7.97 -6.00 -21.17
CA ASP A 600 -7.66 -4.62 -20.74
C ASP A 600 -8.52 -3.57 -21.45
N ALA A 601 -9.02 -3.90 -22.65
CA ALA A 601 -9.74 -2.97 -23.53
C ALA A 601 -11.00 -2.36 -22.88
N ARG A 602 -11.63 -3.06 -21.92
CA ARG A 602 -12.74 -2.50 -21.15
C ARG A 602 -12.28 -1.37 -20.24
N ARG A 603 -11.15 -1.52 -19.55
CA ARG A 603 -10.64 -0.51 -18.61
C ARG A 603 -10.05 0.69 -19.31
N ARG A 604 -9.32 0.49 -20.42
CA ARG A 604 -8.80 1.59 -21.24
C ARG A 604 -9.93 2.51 -21.69
N ARG A 605 -10.99 1.96 -22.30
CA ARG A 605 -12.20 2.74 -22.65
C ARG A 605 -12.82 3.46 -21.46
N GLN A 606 -12.96 2.81 -20.31
CA GLN A 606 -13.49 3.47 -19.11
C GLN A 606 -12.61 4.63 -18.62
N GLY A 607 -11.27 4.49 -18.70
CA GLY A 607 -10.31 5.54 -18.36
C GLY A 607 -10.33 6.71 -19.36
N GLU A 608 -10.40 6.40 -20.66
CA GLU A 608 -10.59 7.38 -21.74
C GLU A 608 -11.93 8.14 -21.58
N GLU A 609 -13.03 7.43 -21.29
CA GLU A 609 -14.35 8.00 -21.01
C GLU A 609 -14.28 8.96 -19.80
N MET A 610 -13.68 8.53 -18.69
CA MET A 610 -13.46 9.37 -17.49
C MET A 610 -12.62 10.62 -17.80
N ALA A 611 -11.59 10.50 -18.64
CA ALA A 611 -10.76 11.63 -19.04
C ALA A 611 -11.54 12.63 -19.90
N ARG A 612 -12.32 12.15 -20.89
CA ARG A 612 -13.19 13.00 -21.73
C ARG A 612 -14.30 13.68 -20.93
N GLU A 613 -14.87 12.98 -19.95
CA GLU A 613 -15.83 13.55 -19.02
C GLU A 613 -15.24 14.68 -18.16
N PHE A 614 -13.99 14.53 -17.74
CA PHE A 614 -13.26 15.55 -17.00
C PHE A 614 -12.91 16.76 -17.89
N GLU A 615 -12.43 16.53 -19.11
CA GLU A 615 -12.21 17.57 -20.13
C GLU A 615 -13.50 18.37 -20.40
N ALA A 616 -14.60 17.66 -20.65
CA ALA A 616 -15.90 18.28 -20.86
C ALA A 616 -16.36 19.09 -19.64
N TRP A 617 -16.15 18.60 -18.41
CA TRP A 617 -16.41 19.38 -17.19
C TRP A 617 -15.55 20.64 -17.10
N LEU A 618 -14.25 20.54 -17.42
CA LEU A 618 -13.32 21.66 -17.34
C LEU A 618 -13.66 22.76 -18.37
N SER A 619 -14.11 22.38 -19.57
CA SER A 619 -14.57 23.34 -20.59
C SER A 619 -15.70 24.27 -20.11
N LEU A 620 -16.54 23.83 -19.16
CA LEU A 620 -17.63 24.63 -18.59
C LEU A 620 -17.13 25.84 -17.76
N TRP A 621 -15.85 25.83 -17.37
CA TRP A 621 -15.21 26.92 -16.64
C TRP A 621 -14.66 28.01 -17.56
N THR A 622 -14.34 27.67 -18.82
CA THR A 622 -13.81 28.61 -19.81
C THR A 622 -14.91 29.31 -20.62
N THR A 623 -16.12 28.78 -20.66
CA THR A 623 -17.24 29.27 -21.52
C THR A 623 -18.14 30.34 -20.89
N LYS A 624 -17.68 31.06 -19.86
CA LYS A 624 -18.46 32.13 -19.20
C LYS A 624 -17.66 33.42 -18.96
N GLU A 625 -17.37 34.13 -20.04
CA GLU A 625 -17.19 35.60 -20.04
C GLU A 625 -18.51 36.29 -20.44
#